data_AF-A0A7C5L7C0-F1
#
_entry.id   AF-A0A7C5L7C0-F1
#
_cell.length_a   1.000
_cell.length_b   1.000
_cell.length_c   1.000
_cell.angle_alpha   90.00
_cell.angle_beta   90.00
_cell.angle_gamma   90.00
#
_symmetry.space_group_name_H-M   'P 1'
#
loop_
_entity.id
_entity.type
_entity.pdbx_description
1 polymer ?
#
loop_
_entity_poly.entity_id
_entity_poly.type
_entity_poly.pdbx_seq_one_letter_code
_entity_poly.pdbx_strand_id
1 'polypeptide(L)' 'MRRLAILLLAVLYPLLAATNALAHKVNIFAYVEDGTVYTESYFPDGRKVQGGTVEVYDAAGKKLVSG' A
#
# COMPACT_ATOMS: atom_id res chain seq x y z
N MET A 1 5.30 -35.85 -24.67
CA MET A 1 6.36 -34.82 -24.77
C MET A 1 5.78 -33.44 -25.09
N ARG A 2 5.27 -33.17 -26.31
CA ARG A 2 4.72 -31.84 -26.69
C ARG A 2 3.56 -31.33 -25.82
N ARG A 3 2.56 -32.17 -25.52
CA ARG A 3 1.41 -31.78 -24.68
C ARG A 3 1.81 -31.41 -23.24
N LEU A 4 2.79 -32.14 -22.68
CA LEU A 4 3.32 -31.87 -21.35
C LEU A 4 4.08 -30.54 -21.31
N ALA A 5 4.89 -30.25 -22.34
CA ALA A 5 5.60 -28.98 -22.46
C ALA A 5 4.64 -27.79 -22.59
N ILE A 6 3.53 -27.95 -23.33
CA ILE A 6 2.50 -26.89 -23.45
C ILE A 6 1.81 -26.65 -22.10
N LEU A 7 1.46 -27.71 -21.36
CA LEU A 7 0.88 -27.57 -20.02
C LEU A 7 1.84 -26.90 -19.04
N LEU A 8 3.13 -27.26 -19.09
CA LEU A 8 4.18 -26.62 -18.29
C LEU A 8 4.31 -25.13 -18.62
N LEU A 9 4.38 -24.78 -19.91
CA LEU A 9 4.43 -23.38 -20.35
C LEU A 9 3.19 -22.59 -19.93
N ALA A 10 2.00 -23.19 -20.02
CA ALA A 10 0.76 -22.55 -19.62
C ALA A 10 0.71 -22.21 -18.12
N VAL A 11 1.38 -22.99 -17.27
CA VAL A 11 1.47 -22.72 -15.83
C VAL A 11 2.63 -21.76 -15.50
N LEU A 12 3.79 -21.93 -16.12
CA LEU A 12 4.98 -21.11 -15.86
C LEU A 12 4.83 -19.66 -16.34
N TYR A 13 4.14 -19.44 -17.46
CA TYR A 13 3.95 -18.11 -18.02
C TYR A 13 3.26 -17.11 -17.06
N PRO A 14 2.09 -17.41 -16.46
CA PRO A 14 1.45 -16.48 -15.53
C PRO A 14 2.24 -16.26 -14.23
N LEU A 15 3.02 -17.25 -13.78
CA LEU A 15 3.91 -17.09 -12.61
C LEU A 15 5.03 -16.08 -12.88
N LEU A 16 5.59 -16.09 -14.09
CA LEU A 16 6.62 -15.13 -14.52
C LEU A 16 6.04 -13.75 -14.85
N ALA A 17 4.75 -13.68 -15.18
CA ALA A 17 4.05 -12.45 -15.50
C ALA A 17 3.33 -11.80 -14.30
N ALA A 18 3.46 -12.37 -13.09
CA ALA A 18 2.85 -11.81 -11.89
C ALA A 18 3.48 -10.44 -11.57
N THR A 19 2.65 -9.40 -11.51
CA THR A 19 3.06 -8.05 -11.11
C THR A 19 2.75 -7.80 -9.63
N ASN A 20 3.39 -6.79 -9.06
CA ASN A 20 3.08 -6.35 -7.69
C ASN A 20 1.62 -5.87 -7.62
N ALA A 21 0.83 -6.45 -6.72
CA ALA A 21 -0.49 -5.93 -6.40
C ALA A 21 -0.38 -4.63 -5.58
N LEU A 22 -0.35 -3.49 -6.27
CA LEU A 22 -0.31 -2.13 -5.69
C LEU A 22 -1.66 -1.68 -5.08
N ALA A 23 -2.52 -2.63 -4.70
CA ALA A 23 -3.89 -2.38 -4.26
C ALA A 23 -4.08 -2.45 -2.73
N HIS A 24 -2.99 -2.41 -1.95
CA HIS A 24 -3.08 -2.34 -0.50
C HIS A 24 -3.57 -0.95 -0.08
N LYS A 25 -4.90 -0.78 -0.10
CA LYS A 25 -5.56 0.42 0.39
C LYS A 25 -5.17 0.64 1.85
N VAL A 26 -4.85 1.89 2.19
CA VAL A 26 -4.75 2.34 3.59
C VAL A 26 -5.83 3.39 3.80
N ASN A 27 -6.56 3.28 4.90
CA ASN A 27 -7.44 4.33 5.36
C ASN A 27 -6.71 5.10 6.46
N ILE A 28 -6.63 6.42 6.33
CA ILE A 28 -6.07 7.32 7.34
C ILE A 28 -7.17 8.24 7.87
N PHE A 29 -7.32 8.28 9.18
CA PHE A 29 -8.13 9.26 9.87
C PHE A 29 -7.19 10.28 10.48
N ALA A 30 -7.44 11.56 10.24
CA ALA A 30 -6.62 12.66 10.75
C ALA A 30 -7.53 13.69 11.40
N TYR A 31 -7.14 14.16 12.58
CA TYR A 31 -7.89 15.18 13.32
C TYR A 31 -6.93 16.05 14.14
N VAL A 32 -7.42 17.22 14.55
CA VAL A 32 -6.63 18.20 15.31
C VAL A 32 -7.19 18.28 16.73
N GLU A 33 -6.30 18.16 17.70
CA GLU A 33 -6.61 18.33 19.12
C GLU A 33 -5.45 19.10 19.77
N ASP A 34 -5.75 20.20 20.48
CA ASP A 34 -4.77 21.10 21.13
C ASP A 34 -3.58 21.52 20.25
N GLY A 35 -3.84 21.79 18.97
CA GLY A 35 -2.82 22.20 18.01
C GLY A 35 -1.90 21.06 17.54
N THR A 36 -2.16 19.82 17.95
CA THR A 36 -1.47 18.61 17.50
C THR A 36 -2.33 17.87 16.48
N VAL A 37 -1.70 17.42 15.39
CA VAL A 37 -2.35 16.56 14.39
C VAL A 37 -2.16 15.11 14.81
N TYR A 38 -3.26 14.43 15.12
CA TYR A 38 -3.29 13.00 15.38
C TYR A 38 -3.69 12.26 14.11
N THR A 39 -3.12 11.07 13.93
CA THR A 39 -3.49 10.19 12.83
C THR A 39 -3.66 8.76 13.28
N GLU A 40 -4.60 8.07 12.67
CA GLU A 40 -4.76 6.63 12.79
C GLU A 40 -4.85 5.99 11.41
N SER A 41 -4.04 4.96 11.17
CA SER A 41 -3.95 4.30 9.87
C SER A 41 -4.26 2.82 9.97
N TYR A 42 -5.19 2.35 9.14
CA TYR A 42 -5.65 0.96 9.12
C TYR A 42 -5.80 0.43 7.69
N PHE A 43 -5.57 -0.87 7.52
CA PHE A 43 -5.98 -1.60 6.35
C PHE A 43 -7.51 -1.84 6.36
N PRO A 44 -8.14 -2.15 5.20
CA PRO A 44 -9.59 -2.39 5.12
C PRO A 44 -10.10 -3.53 6.01
N ASP A 45 -9.21 -4.43 6.45
CA ASP A 45 -9.52 -5.51 7.38
C ASP A 45 -9.40 -5.10 8.86
N GLY A 46 -9.12 -3.83 9.14
CA GLY A 46 -9.01 -3.27 10.49
C GLY A 46 -7.65 -3.42 11.15
N ARG A 47 -6.65 -4.05 10.49
CA ARG A 47 -5.29 -4.12 11.04
C ARG A 47 -4.61 -2.75 10.99
N LYS A 48 -3.93 -2.37 12.07
CA LYS A 48 -3.09 -1.17 12.11
C LYS A 48 -1.96 -1.26 11.09
N VAL A 49 -1.70 -0.15 10.40
CA VAL A 49 -0.49 0.00 9.59
C VAL A 49 0.71 0.04 10.52
N GLN A 50 1.76 -0.73 10.19
CA GLN A 50 3.02 -0.77 10.94
C GLN A 50 4.15 -0.36 10.01
N GLY A 51 5.04 0.52 10.48
CA GLY A 51 6.16 1.04 9.69
C GLY A 51 5.75 1.92 8.50
N GLY A 52 4.51 2.40 8.45
CA GLY A 52 4.06 3.36 7.45
C GLY A 52 4.51 4.77 7.82
N THR A 53 5.00 5.52 6.84
CA THR A 53 5.37 6.93 6.99
C THR A 53 4.18 7.83 6.71
N VAL A 54 3.93 8.78 7.60
CA VAL A 54 2.99 9.89 7.41
C VAL A 54 3.80 11.11 7.00
N GLU A 55 3.34 11.82 5.97
CA GLU A 55 3.92 13.10 5.53
C GLU A 55 2.85 14.17 5.54
N VAL A 56 3.14 15.32 6.16
CA VAL A 56 2.23 16.47 6.24
C VAL A 56 2.75 17.57 5.33
N TYR A 57 1.86 18.17 4.55
CA TYR A 57 2.17 19.24 3.60
C TYR A 57 1.34 20.49 3.90
N ASP A 58 1.90 21.66 3.58
CA ASP A 58 1.10 22.88 3.52
C ASP A 58 0.28 22.97 2.23
N ALA A 59 -0.55 24.00 2.12
CA ALA A 59 -1.40 24.25 0.96
C ALA A 59 -0.62 24.50 -0.35
N ALA A 60 0.67 24.85 -0.27
CA ALA A 60 1.54 25.04 -1.43
C ALA A 60 2.26 23.74 -1.83
N GLY A 61 2.04 22.64 -1.11
CA GLY A 61 2.67 21.34 -1.35
C GLY A 61 4.08 21.22 -0.76
N LYS A 62 4.50 22.13 0.13
CA LYS A 62 5.77 22.00 0.86
C LYS A 62 5.57 21.04 2.03
N LYS A 63 6.48 20.06 2.15
CA LYS A 63 6.51 19.14 3.29
C LYS A 63 6.86 19.87 4.60
N LEU A 64 6.02 19.70 5.61
CA LEU A 64 6.14 20.31 6.94
C LEU A 64 6.75 19.34 7.96
N VAL A 65 6.25 18.10 8.01
CA VAL A 65 6.73 17.07 8.94
C VAL A 65 6.59 15.66 8.32
N SER A 66 7.36 14.71 8.82
CA SER A 66 7.26 13.30 8.47
C SER A 66 7.62 12.43 9.67
N GLY A 67 6.95 11.27 9.81
CA GLY A 67 7.16 10.32 10.91
C GLY A 67 6.42 9.02 10.70
#